data_AF-A0A1T1B6M2-F1
#
_entry.id   AF-A0A1T1B6M2-F1
#
_cell.length_a   1.000
_cell.length_b   1.000
_cell.length_c   1.000
_cell.angle_alpha   90.00
_cell.angle_beta   90.00
_cell.angle_gamma   90.00
#
_symmetry.space_group_name_H-M   'P 1'
#
loop_
_entity.id
_entity.type
_entity.pdbx_description
1 polymer ?
#
loop_
_entity_poly.entity_id
_entity_poly.type
_entity_poly.pdbx_seq_one_letter_code
_entity_poly.pdbx_strand_id
1 'polypeptide(L)'
;MSSLSSDLLDMFRTTWRQMWADHPDGLPADVMDATKAALTAQFEPMLLGQPEQVLTALQFAAGEGGTEYDVTYEFPTILLDVLTRIDHDGQVLMTVAGDQAQPWFLRRAAIQELGTRTRSDLIPLLRQVLTDDDTEGEVRTAAVFALVEQNDRDSLDLMRTLGTEEPWFDAAGPLLEGRGRLGDLTATRDLITLAADPWPHRSTPGQNGLASLEAQVGGLEPLVEALQGASDPHGPVVPRESENTTRLPDLPLVDRLHRLATTDPVAPVRNWAIARLAELDPARAAECLLLALSDPDWLVLKTSSDALSALTPAPVAELHARVNDPEVGIDERRWAARTLLLLGESVDLSTLPDAQVPLPSSVPGEVRSAIVRVYAPLSESGTDVRWLMEALILPRWSEEEAAGIVAEHGRVVQALRMAGVVVGDPVEAGDWHQQGGGTYVVLPLEGGNLSLSTLGRFAAEDDWSSEGTHSAAVLEQIRLTLASVGWQWLDETIRSVAVPGLHVYSFGRREALHVGELLFYWQD
;
A
#
# COMPACT_ATOMS: atom_id res chain seq x y z
N MET A 1 20.07 44.80 10.80
CA MET A 1 19.56 43.77 9.86
C MET A 1 20.13 44.09 8.50
N SER A 2 20.63 43.09 7.79
CA SER A 2 21.24 43.25 6.46
C SER A 2 20.17 43.73 5.47
N SER A 3 20.47 44.74 4.63
CA SER A 3 19.52 45.20 3.59
C SER A 3 19.15 44.07 2.63
N LEU A 4 20.08 43.13 2.43
CA LEU A 4 19.93 42.01 1.51
C LEU A 4 18.74 41.11 1.87
N SER A 5 18.50 40.81 3.16
CA SER A 5 17.39 39.94 3.57
C SER A 5 16.03 40.56 3.24
N SER A 6 15.90 41.89 3.39
CA SER A 6 14.70 42.63 2.99
C SER A 6 14.56 42.64 1.47
N ASP A 7 15.65 42.92 0.75
CA ASP A 7 15.66 42.99 -0.71
C ASP A 7 15.26 41.65 -1.35
N LEU A 8 15.75 40.52 -0.82
CA LEU A 8 15.39 39.17 -1.27
C LEU A 8 13.90 38.88 -1.04
N LEU A 9 13.39 39.20 0.15
CA LEU A 9 11.98 38.95 0.49
C LEU A 9 11.04 39.84 -0.35
N ASP A 10 11.38 41.10 -0.58
CA ASP A 10 10.59 42.02 -1.40
C ASP A 10 10.58 41.59 -2.87
N MET A 11 11.72 41.12 -3.38
CA MET A 11 11.83 40.56 -4.73
C MET A 11 11.01 39.28 -4.87
N PHE A 12 11.06 38.37 -3.88
CA PHE A 12 10.19 37.20 -3.81
C PHE A 12 8.72 37.61 -3.86
N ARG A 13 8.27 38.46 -2.93
CA ARG A 13 6.86 38.90 -2.84
C ARG A 13 6.37 39.54 -4.13
N THR A 14 7.21 40.37 -4.76
CA THR A 14 6.86 41.05 -6.01
C THR A 14 6.67 40.04 -7.15
N THR A 15 7.64 39.15 -7.33
CA THR A 15 7.61 38.15 -8.40
C THR A 15 6.47 37.14 -8.18
N TRP A 16 6.29 36.69 -6.94
CA TRP A 16 5.28 35.71 -6.57
C TRP A 16 3.86 36.26 -6.73
N ARG A 17 3.60 37.50 -6.29
CA ARG A 17 2.30 38.15 -6.49
C ARG A 17 2.00 38.41 -7.96
N GLN A 18 3.02 38.78 -8.75
CA GLN A 18 2.85 38.97 -10.19
C GLN A 18 2.44 37.65 -10.87
N MET A 19 3.11 36.55 -10.54
CA MET A 19 2.75 35.22 -11.04
C MET A 19 1.28 34.88 -10.75
N TRP A 20 0.80 35.09 -9.53
CA TRP A 20 -0.61 34.85 -9.19
C TRP A 20 -1.58 35.82 -9.88
N ALA A 21 -1.18 37.08 -10.09
CA ALA A 21 -2.00 38.05 -10.81
C ALA A 21 -2.16 37.70 -12.30
N ASP A 22 -1.15 37.08 -12.91
CA ASP A 22 -1.18 36.65 -14.30
C ASP A 22 -1.99 35.35 -14.50
N HIS A 23 -2.30 34.62 -13.42
CA HIS A 23 -3.00 33.34 -13.43
C HIS A 23 -4.17 33.29 -12.43
N PRO A 24 -5.22 34.13 -12.60
CA PRO A 24 -6.30 34.26 -11.63
C PRO A 24 -7.20 33.02 -11.51
N ASP A 25 -7.25 32.17 -12.54
CA ASP A 25 -8.14 30.99 -12.60
C ASP A 25 -7.44 29.70 -12.11
N GLY A 26 -6.23 29.82 -11.55
CA GLY A 26 -5.44 28.69 -11.06
C GLY A 26 -4.04 28.67 -11.68
N LEU A 27 -3.09 28.16 -10.89
CA LEU A 27 -1.67 28.18 -11.24
C LEU A 27 -1.21 26.82 -11.80
N PRO A 28 -0.76 26.75 -13.06
CA PRO A 28 -0.16 25.53 -13.60
C PRO A 28 1.15 25.16 -12.86
N ALA A 29 1.39 23.87 -12.65
CA ALA A 29 2.57 23.39 -11.91
C ALA A 29 3.90 23.79 -12.61
N ASP A 30 3.94 23.78 -13.93
CA ASP A 30 5.10 24.18 -14.72
C ASP A 30 5.43 25.68 -14.59
N VAL A 31 4.40 26.53 -14.42
CA VAL A 31 4.58 27.97 -14.16
C VAL A 31 5.15 28.21 -12.76
N MET A 32 4.68 27.45 -11.77
CA MET A 32 5.21 27.48 -10.40
C MET A 32 6.70 27.13 -10.39
N ASP A 33 7.05 25.99 -11.00
CA ASP A 33 8.43 25.50 -11.06
C ASP A 33 9.35 26.46 -11.81
N ALA A 34 8.89 27.03 -12.93
CA ALA A 34 9.63 28.04 -13.68
C ALA A 34 9.89 29.31 -12.84
N THR A 35 8.91 29.73 -12.05
CA THR A 35 9.03 30.91 -11.19
C THR A 35 10.03 30.67 -10.05
N LYS A 36 9.97 29.51 -9.39
CA LYS A 36 10.96 29.10 -8.39
C LYS A 36 12.36 29.09 -8.99
N ALA A 37 12.55 28.44 -10.14
CA ALA A 37 13.84 28.39 -10.82
C ALA A 37 14.39 29.78 -11.18
N ALA A 38 13.53 30.69 -11.65
CA ALA A 38 13.90 32.07 -11.96
C ALA A 38 14.34 32.85 -10.71
N LEU A 39 13.62 32.70 -9.59
CA LEU A 39 14.00 33.32 -8.32
C LEU A 39 15.32 32.76 -7.79
N THR A 40 15.52 31.43 -7.81
CA THR A 40 16.78 30.81 -7.43
C THR A 40 17.95 31.37 -8.25
N ALA A 41 17.79 31.48 -9.58
CA ALA A 41 18.81 32.03 -10.47
C ALA A 41 19.11 33.52 -10.22
N GLN A 42 18.13 34.29 -9.72
CA GLN A 42 18.33 35.69 -9.34
C GLN A 42 19.02 35.84 -7.98
N PHE A 43 18.68 34.98 -7.02
CA PHE A 43 19.21 35.03 -5.66
C PHE A 43 20.65 34.50 -5.57
N GLU A 44 20.98 33.47 -6.36
CA GLU A 44 22.29 32.84 -6.39
C GLU A 44 23.48 33.82 -6.50
N PRO A 45 23.55 34.73 -7.50
CA PRO A 45 24.67 35.68 -7.60
C PRO A 45 24.68 36.72 -6.46
N MET A 46 23.55 36.99 -5.82
CA MET A 46 23.47 37.93 -4.69
C MET A 46 24.01 37.32 -3.39
N LEU A 47 23.88 36.00 -3.24
CA LEU A 47 24.32 35.26 -2.07
C LEU A 47 25.69 34.58 -2.27
N LEU A 48 26.21 34.58 -3.51
CA LEU A 48 27.50 33.99 -3.84
C LEU A 48 28.64 34.61 -3.01
N GLY A 49 29.36 33.76 -2.28
CA GLY A 49 30.45 34.17 -1.38
C GLY A 49 30.00 34.68 -0.01
N GLN A 50 28.70 34.66 0.28
CA GLN A 50 28.12 34.99 1.60
C GLN A 50 26.99 34.02 1.98
N PRO A 51 27.22 32.68 1.97
CA PRO A 51 26.16 31.69 2.23
C PRO A 51 25.48 31.87 3.59
N GLU A 52 26.17 32.44 4.59
CA GLU A 52 25.61 32.75 5.92
C GLU A 52 24.47 33.79 5.88
N GLN A 53 24.37 34.60 4.82
CA GLN A 53 23.25 35.52 4.64
C GLN A 53 21.93 34.78 4.43
N VAL A 54 21.95 33.52 3.98
CA VAL A 54 20.75 32.67 3.88
C VAL A 54 20.10 32.49 5.25
N LEU A 55 20.88 32.19 6.30
CA LEU A 55 20.35 32.07 7.66
C LEU A 55 19.69 33.36 8.15
N THR A 56 20.30 34.50 7.81
CA THR A 56 19.75 35.82 8.15
C THR A 56 18.43 36.08 7.41
N ALA A 57 18.34 35.67 6.14
CA ALA A 57 17.12 35.78 5.34
C ALA A 57 16.01 34.85 5.83
N LEU A 58 16.33 33.62 6.22
CA LEU A 58 15.38 32.67 6.83
C LEU A 58 14.82 33.21 8.15
N GLN A 59 15.68 33.71 9.04
CA GLN A 59 15.26 34.33 10.30
C GLN A 59 14.40 35.58 10.07
N PHE A 60 14.74 36.39 9.06
CA PHE A 60 13.96 37.57 8.69
C PHE A 60 12.56 37.19 8.19
N ALA A 61 12.47 36.20 7.29
CA ALA A 61 11.19 35.72 6.76
C ALA A 61 10.30 35.10 7.85
N ALA A 62 10.88 34.34 8.80
CA ALA A 62 10.13 33.80 9.93
C ALA A 62 9.51 34.90 10.82
N GLY A 63 10.19 36.04 10.97
CA GLY A 63 9.70 37.19 11.74
C GLY A 63 8.63 38.02 11.01
N GLU A 64 8.77 38.20 9.70
CA GLU A 64 7.89 39.05 8.88
C GLU A 64 6.70 38.29 8.26
N GLY A 65 6.78 36.97 8.15
CA GLY A 65 5.93 36.15 7.29
C GLY A 65 4.97 35.21 8.01
N GLY A 66 4.85 35.27 9.34
CA GLY A 66 4.17 34.23 10.15
C GLY A 66 2.70 33.90 9.85
N THR A 67 2.07 34.54 8.85
CA THR A 67 0.73 34.20 8.33
C THR A 67 0.68 34.02 6.81
N GLU A 68 1.75 34.35 6.08
CA GLU A 68 1.86 34.19 4.63
C GLU A 68 2.46 32.81 4.33
N TYR A 69 1.64 31.85 3.86
CA TYR A 69 2.09 30.49 3.53
C TYR A 69 3.31 30.49 2.61
N ASP A 70 3.27 31.29 1.55
CA ASP A 70 4.35 31.38 0.55
C ASP A 70 5.67 31.88 1.15
N VAL A 71 5.62 32.80 2.12
CA VAL A 71 6.83 33.29 2.81
C VAL A 71 7.31 32.29 3.85
N THR A 72 6.41 31.47 4.40
CA THR A 72 6.75 30.46 5.42
C THR A 72 7.31 29.18 4.79
N TYR A 73 6.91 28.83 3.56
CA TYR A 73 7.29 27.57 2.90
C TYR A 73 8.11 27.77 1.62
N GLU A 74 7.63 28.58 0.69
CA GLU A 74 8.19 28.65 -0.67
C GLU A 74 9.47 29.48 -0.71
N PHE A 75 9.49 30.63 -0.03
CA PHE A 75 10.69 31.44 0.06
C PHE A 75 11.86 30.71 0.74
N PRO A 76 11.68 30.03 1.89
CA PRO A 76 12.72 29.20 2.49
C PRO A 76 13.22 28.06 1.60
N THR A 77 12.32 27.41 0.85
CA THR A 77 12.71 26.34 -0.09
C THR A 77 13.61 26.88 -1.20
N ILE A 78 13.26 28.03 -1.78
CA ILE A 78 14.09 28.70 -2.80
C ILE A 78 15.46 29.08 -2.23
N LEU A 79 15.50 29.62 -1.00
CA LEU A 79 16.77 29.96 -0.35
C LEU A 79 17.63 28.73 -0.07
N LEU A 80 17.02 27.60 0.28
CA LEU A 80 17.72 26.34 0.44
C LEU A 80 18.29 25.84 -0.91
N ASP A 81 17.52 25.91 -2.00
CA ASP A 81 18.01 25.57 -3.35
C ASP A 81 19.16 26.46 -3.82
N VAL A 82 19.20 27.73 -3.40
CA VAL A 82 20.37 28.57 -3.61
C VAL A 82 21.54 28.05 -2.78
N LEU A 83 21.28 27.76 -1.50
CA LEU A 83 22.29 27.32 -0.55
C LEU A 83 22.99 26.03 -1.01
N THR A 84 22.26 25.07 -1.58
CA THR A 84 22.86 23.82 -2.11
C THR A 84 23.89 24.08 -3.20
N ARG A 85 23.74 25.17 -3.97
CA ARG A 85 24.63 25.56 -5.06
C ARG A 85 25.84 26.36 -4.60
N ILE A 86 25.70 27.19 -3.56
CA ILE A 86 26.75 28.13 -3.13
C ILE A 86 27.53 27.68 -1.90
N ASP A 87 26.95 26.85 -1.03
CA ASP A 87 27.55 26.37 0.22
C ASP A 87 28.38 25.11 -0.04
N HIS A 88 29.46 25.22 -0.83
CA HIS A 88 30.24 24.06 -1.26
C HIS A 88 30.88 23.28 -0.10
N ASP A 89 31.27 23.96 0.97
CA ASP A 89 31.84 23.34 2.17
C ASP A 89 30.78 22.87 3.18
N GLY A 90 29.49 23.04 2.86
CA GLY A 90 28.35 22.53 3.62
C GLY A 90 28.20 23.07 5.04
N GLN A 91 28.97 24.06 5.47
CA GLN A 91 28.94 24.49 6.86
C GLN A 91 27.61 25.16 7.22
N VAL A 92 27.04 25.92 6.29
CA VAL A 92 25.75 26.57 6.50
C VAL A 92 24.63 25.53 6.45
N LEU A 93 24.69 24.57 5.53
CA LEU A 93 23.74 23.45 5.48
C LEU A 93 23.79 22.61 6.76
N MET A 94 24.98 22.34 7.33
CA MET A 94 25.11 21.65 8.62
C MET A 94 24.44 22.45 9.75
N THR A 95 24.57 23.78 9.70
CA THR A 95 23.89 24.68 10.65
C THR A 95 22.37 24.57 10.52
N VAL A 96 21.83 24.60 9.30
CA VAL A 96 20.39 24.44 9.06
C VAL A 96 19.90 23.06 9.53
N ALA A 97 20.63 21.99 9.22
CA ALA A 97 20.26 20.63 9.57
C ALA A 97 20.17 20.39 11.10
N GLY A 98 21.12 20.96 11.86
CA GLY A 98 21.21 20.78 13.32
C GLY A 98 20.41 21.76 14.16
N ASP A 99 19.83 22.82 13.57
CA ASP A 99 19.10 23.84 14.30
C ASP A 99 17.62 23.49 14.45
N GLN A 100 17.21 23.09 15.67
CA GLN A 100 15.83 22.76 16.03
C GLN A 100 14.86 23.95 15.90
N ALA A 101 15.35 25.18 15.80
CA ALA A 101 14.50 26.34 15.52
C ALA A 101 14.09 26.42 14.04
N GLN A 102 14.77 25.70 13.14
CA GLN A 102 14.40 25.63 11.74
C GLN A 102 13.23 24.68 11.52
N PRO A 103 12.31 24.99 10.59
CA PRO A 103 11.25 24.06 10.20
C PRO A 103 11.78 22.71 9.73
N TRP A 104 11.09 21.63 10.11
CA TRP A 104 11.47 20.25 9.79
C TRP A 104 11.74 20.02 8.29
N PHE A 105 10.98 20.66 7.39
CA PHE A 105 11.14 20.47 5.95
C PHE A 105 12.47 21.05 5.42
N LEU A 106 12.97 22.14 6.01
CA LEU A 106 14.29 22.70 5.69
C LEU A 106 15.40 21.82 6.25
N ARG A 107 15.27 21.37 7.50
CA ARG A 107 16.23 20.47 8.14
C ARG A 107 16.37 19.18 7.34
N ARG A 108 15.24 18.59 6.93
CA ARG A 108 15.19 17.40 6.07
C ARG A 108 15.93 17.61 4.76
N ALA A 109 15.61 18.68 4.03
CA ALA A 109 16.23 18.95 2.73
C ALA A 109 17.72 19.29 2.85
N ALA A 110 18.14 19.99 3.91
CA ALA A 110 19.55 20.22 4.21
C ALA A 110 20.30 18.90 4.47
N ILE A 111 19.72 17.98 5.26
CA ILE A 111 20.31 16.66 5.52
C ILE A 111 20.42 15.84 4.23
N GLN A 112 19.37 15.83 3.40
CA GLN A 112 19.38 15.12 2.12
C GLN A 112 20.53 15.60 1.24
N GLU A 113 20.76 16.90 1.17
CA GLU A 113 21.84 17.48 0.37
C GLU A 113 23.22 17.36 0.99
N LEU A 114 23.32 17.30 2.31
CA LEU A 114 24.56 16.90 2.97
C LEU A 114 24.88 15.43 2.70
N GLY A 115 23.86 14.57 2.64
CA GLY A 115 23.99 13.14 2.34
C GLY A 115 24.63 12.86 0.98
N THR A 116 24.36 13.69 -0.04
CA THR A 116 24.98 13.55 -1.38
C THR A 116 26.48 13.87 -1.40
N ARG A 117 27.01 14.46 -0.31
CA ARG A 117 28.41 14.88 -0.19
C ARG A 117 29.17 13.85 0.63
N THR A 118 30.08 13.10 0.02
CA THR A 118 30.90 12.11 0.74
C THR A 118 31.87 12.79 1.72
N ARG A 119 31.47 12.86 2.99
CA ARG A 119 32.08 13.65 4.07
C ARG A 119 31.87 13.02 5.44
N SER A 120 32.95 12.52 6.04
CA SER A 120 32.90 11.85 7.34
C SER A 120 32.65 12.79 8.52
N ASP A 121 32.88 14.10 8.38
CA ASP A 121 32.60 15.09 9.42
C ASP A 121 31.10 15.33 9.65
N LEU A 122 30.23 14.84 8.75
CA LEU A 122 28.78 14.87 8.89
C LEU A 122 28.26 13.80 9.87
N ILE A 123 28.99 12.68 10.02
CA ILE A 123 28.51 11.50 10.76
C ILE A 123 28.07 11.86 12.21
N PRO A 124 28.82 12.65 13.00
CA PRO A 124 28.39 13.01 14.35
C PRO A 124 27.05 13.77 14.38
N LEU A 125 26.84 14.69 13.43
CA LEU A 125 25.59 15.44 13.30
C LEU A 125 24.43 14.51 12.92
N LEU A 126 24.63 13.65 11.92
CA LEU A 126 23.59 12.72 11.47
C LEU A 126 23.18 11.73 12.56
N ARG A 127 24.15 11.21 13.33
CA ARG A 127 23.87 10.35 14.49
C ARG A 127 23.10 11.11 15.57
N GLN A 128 23.48 12.35 15.88
CA GLN A 128 22.77 13.18 16.84
C GLN A 128 21.31 13.38 16.42
N VAL A 129 21.06 13.79 15.18
CA VAL A 129 19.72 13.99 14.61
C VAL A 129 18.91 12.69 14.70
N LEU A 130 19.51 11.56 14.36
CA LEU A 130 18.84 10.25 14.41
C LEU A 130 18.44 9.84 15.84
N THR A 131 19.19 10.25 16.87
CA THR A 131 18.93 9.90 18.28
C THR A 131 18.11 10.91 19.07
N ASP A 132 17.80 12.06 18.48
CA ASP A 132 17.09 13.13 19.18
C ASP A 132 15.57 12.89 19.11
N ASP A 133 14.97 12.56 20.26
CA ASP A 133 13.55 12.24 20.38
C ASP A 133 12.63 13.43 20.06
N ASP A 134 13.13 14.66 20.14
CA ASP A 134 12.38 15.87 19.79
C ASP A 134 12.42 16.15 18.27
N THR A 135 13.19 15.36 17.49
CA THR A 135 13.31 15.53 16.04
C THR A 135 12.19 14.80 15.29
N GLU A 136 11.61 15.47 14.30
CA GLU A 136 10.55 14.93 13.45
C GLU A 136 11.01 13.68 12.66
N GLY A 137 10.10 12.73 12.47
CA GLY A 137 10.39 11.43 11.84
C GLY A 137 10.95 11.56 10.42
N GLU A 138 10.53 12.55 9.66
CA GLU A 138 10.99 12.84 8.31
C GLU A 138 12.47 13.30 8.30
N VAL A 139 12.88 14.05 9.32
CA VAL A 139 14.25 14.54 9.49
C VAL A 139 15.15 13.38 9.95
N ARG A 140 14.67 12.53 10.87
CA ARG A 140 15.36 11.30 11.29
C ARG A 140 15.53 10.33 10.13
N THR A 141 14.50 10.18 9.30
CA THR A 141 14.54 9.37 8.06
C THR A 141 15.60 9.88 7.09
N ALA A 142 15.67 11.19 6.86
CA ALA A 142 16.74 11.78 6.05
C ALA A 142 18.13 11.51 6.64
N ALA A 143 18.28 11.53 7.97
CA ALA A 143 19.54 11.23 8.63
C ALA A 143 19.96 9.76 8.43
N VAL A 144 19.02 8.80 8.48
CA VAL A 144 19.30 7.39 8.16
C VAL A 144 19.88 7.26 6.75
N PHE A 145 19.22 7.83 5.75
CA PHE A 145 19.69 7.70 4.37
C PHE A 145 20.97 8.49 4.11
N ALA A 146 21.17 9.64 4.75
CA ALA A 146 22.46 10.33 4.68
C ALA A 146 23.59 9.46 5.23
N LEU A 147 23.40 8.75 6.36
CA LEU A 147 24.41 7.80 6.88
C LEU A 147 24.68 6.65 5.90
N VAL A 148 23.66 6.20 5.16
CA VAL A 148 23.81 5.19 4.10
C VAL A 148 24.64 5.73 2.94
N GLU A 149 24.40 6.96 2.48
CA GLU A 149 25.19 7.60 1.42
C GLU A 149 26.66 7.83 1.86
N GLN A 150 26.89 8.03 3.15
CA GLN A 150 28.24 8.04 3.73
C GLN A 150 28.87 6.65 3.85
N ASN A 151 28.13 5.57 3.57
CA ASN A 151 28.51 4.17 3.80
C ASN A 151 29.00 3.94 5.24
N ASP A 152 28.37 4.59 6.22
CA ASP A 152 28.76 4.57 7.62
C ASP A 152 28.29 3.30 8.34
N ARG A 153 29.04 2.20 8.15
CA ARG A 153 28.76 0.91 8.79
C ARG A 153 28.88 0.96 10.32
N ASP A 154 29.60 1.93 10.88
CA ASP A 154 29.73 2.09 12.33
C ASP A 154 28.40 2.56 12.98
N SER A 155 27.45 3.09 12.19
CA SER A 155 26.10 3.42 12.66
C SER A 155 25.15 2.22 12.74
N LEU A 156 25.56 1.02 12.30
CA LEU A 156 24.68 -0.16 12.33
C LEU A 156 24.23 -0.52 13.75
N ASP A 157 25.11 -0.43 14.75
CA ASP A 157 24.76 -0.71 16.14
C ASP A 157 23.75 0.30 16.70
N LEU A 158 23.84 1.55 16.26
CA LEU A 158 22.86 2.57 16.61
C LEU A 158 21.49 2.22 15.99
N MET A 159 21.44 1.92 14.69
CA MET A 159 20.19 1.58 14.00
C MET A 159 19.54 0.31 14.57
N ARG A 160 20.33 -0.67 15.03
CA ARG A 160 19.84 -1.86 15.74
C ARG A 160 19.24 -1.52 17.10
N THR A 161 19.86 -0.58 17.82
CA THR A 161 19.44 -0.17 19.17
C THR A 161 18.12 0.58 19.14
N LEU A 162 17.93 1.46 18.14
CA LEU A 162 16.65 2.13 17.90
C LEU A 162 15.57 1.09 17.59
N GLY A 163 15.88 0.10 16.74
CA GLY A 163 14.96 -1.00 16.46
C GLY A 163 13.70 -0.55 15.72
N THR A 164 12.68 -1.41 15.65
CA THR A 164 11.47 -1.19 14.82
C THR A 164 10.28 -0.63 15.60
N GLU A 165 10.40 -0.46 16.92
CA GLU A 165 9.34 0.03 17.81
C GLU A 165 9.47 1.53 18.16
N GLU A 166 10.33 2.25 17.43
CA GLU A 166 10.54 3.67 17.65
C GLU A 166 9.25 4.50 17.50
N PRO A 167 9.09 5.58 18.28
CA PRO A 167 7.82 6.29 18.39
C PRO A 167 7.49 7.18 17.19
N TRP A 168 8.41 7.38 16.25
CA TRP A 168 8.14 8.20 15.07
C TRP A 168 7.47 7.39 13.95
N PHE A 169 6.61 8.07 13.19
CA PHE A 169 5.81 7.47 12.14
C PHE A 169 6.67 6.69 11.14
N ASP A 170 6.32 5.43 10.91
CA ASP A 170 6.96 4.49 9.97
C ASP A 170 8.48 4.24 10.18
N ALA A 171 9.02 4.44 11.38
CA ALA A 171 10.45 4.27 11.68
C ALA A 171 11.08 2.95 11.22
N ALA A 172 10.33 1.84 11.34
CA ALA A 172 10.80 0.50 10.96
C ALA A 172 11.26 0.43 9.50
N GLY A 173 10.56 1.11 8.57
CA GLY A 173 10.86 1.08 7.15
C GLY A 173 12.25 1.63 6.82
N PRO A 174 12.50 2.93 7.08
CA PRO A 174 13.80 3.54 6.85
C PRO A 174 14.94 2.87 7.60
N LEU A 175 14.75 2.48 8.87
CA LEU A 175 15.81 1.85 9.66
C LEU A 175 16.21 0.49 9.07
N LEU A 176 15.24 -0.36 8.69
CA LEU A 176 15.52 -1.65 8.08
C LEU A 176 16.12 -1.48 6.68
N GLU A 177 15.59 -0.58 5.86
CA GLU A 177 16.14 -0.30 4.53
C GLU A 177 17.60 0.17 4.63
N GLY A 178 17.88 1.13 5.53
CA GLY A 178 19.24 1.63 5.75
C GLY A 178 20.20 0.54 6.23
N ARG A 179 19.77 -0.32 7.16
CA ARG A 179 20.54 -1.49 7.60
C ARG A 179 20.82 -2.45 6.44
N GLY A 180 19.84 -2.72 5.59
CA GLY A 180 20.00 -3.54 4.39
C GLY A 180 21.02 -2.97 3.41
N ARG A 181 20.89 -1.67 3.09
CA ARG A 181 21.84 -0.95 2.21
C ARG A 181 23.28 -0.92 2.75
N LEU A 182 23.45 -0.91 4.07
CA LEU A 182 24.77 -0.99 4.72
C LEU A 182 25.32 -2.42 4.86
N GLY A 183 24.53 -3.45 4.54
CA GLY A 183 24.95 -4.85 4.53
C GLY A 183 24.73 -5.61 5.84
N ASP A 184 23.77 -5.18 6.67
CA ASP A 184 23.48 -5.84 7.94
C ASP A 184 22.67 -7.13 7.77
N LEU A 185 23.37 -8.27 7.71
CA LEU A 185 22.76 -9.60 7.64
C LEU A 185 21.79 -9.90 8.79
N THR A 186 21.92 -9.24 9.95
CA THR A 186 20.98 -9.45 11.07
C THR A 186 19.59 -8.89 10.79
N ALA A 187 19.44 -8.01 9.79
CA ALA A 187 18.15 -7.47 9.36
C ALA A 187 17.39 -8.40 8.39
N THR A 188 17.98 -9.51 7.93
CA THR A 188 17.42 -10.34 6.84
C THR A 188 15.97 -10.77 7.09
N ARG A 189 15.67 -11.30 8.29
CA ARG A 189 14.31 -11.78 8.63
C ARG A 189 13.29 -10.64 8.71
N ASP A 190 13.69 -9.51 9.30
CA ASP A 190 12.82 -8.33 9.44
C ASP A 190 12.56 -7.67 8.08
N LEU A 191 13.57 -7.60 7.21
CA LEU A 191 13.45 -7.12 5.84
C LEU A 191 12.52 -8.00 5.00
N ILE A 192 12.63 -9.33 5.11
CA ILE A 192 11.71 -10.25 4.43
C ILE A 192 10.28 -10.07 4.94
N THR A 193 10.10 -9.90 6.26
CA THR A 193 8.80 -9.68 6.87
C THR A 193 8.18 -8.35 6.41
N LEU A 194 8.97 -7.28 6.43
CA LEU A 194 8.56 -5.96 5.95
C LEU A 194 8.24 -5.99 4.46
N ALA A 195 9.06 -6.65 3.64
CA ALA A 195 8.83 -6.78 2.19
C ALA A 195 7.53 -7.51 1.83
N ALA A 196 7.01 -8.34 2.75
CA ALA A 196 5.74 -9.05 2.63
C ALA A 196 4.54 -8.27 3.21
N ASP A 197 4.75 -7.05 3.70
CA ASP A 197 3.68 -6.21 4.21
C ASP A 197 2.67 -5.87 3.10
N PRO A 198 1.35 -5.98 3.36
CA PRO A 198 0.33 -5.69 2.35
C PRO A 198 0.33 -4.22 1.91
N TRP A 199 0.90 -3.30 2.71
CA TRP A 199 0.88 -1.88 2.43
C TRP A 199 2.11 -1.45 1.63
N PRO A 200 1.95 -0.87 0.42
CA PRO A 200 3.10 -0.48 -0.41
C PRO A 200 4.07 0.48 0.28
N HIS A 201 3.59 1.41 1.11
CA HIS A 201 4.45 2.33 1.86
C HIS A 201 5.34 1.61 2.89
N ARG A 202 4.92 0.43 3.38
CA ARG A 202 5.70 -0.42 4.30
C ARG A 202 6.55 -1.44 3.55
N SER A 203 5.98 -2.11 2.54
CA SER A 203 6.71 -3.16 1.81
C SER A 203 7.78 -2.64 0.87
N THR A 204 7.62 -1.45 0.30
CA THR A 204 8.63 -0.87 -0.60
C THR A 204 9.99 -0.71 0.10
N PRO A 205 10.10 -0.10 1.31
CA PRO A 205 11.35 -0.07 2.05
C PRO A 205 11.94 -1.45 2.34
N GLY A 206 11.10 -2.43 2.69
CA GLY A 206 11.54 -3.82 2.92
C GLY A 206 12.13 -4.47 1.68
N GLN A 207 11.47 -4.30 0.52
CA GLN A 207 11.93 -4.82 -0.78
C GLN A 207 13.24 -4.15 -1.21
N ASN A 208 13.32 -2.82 -1.12
CA ASN A 208 14.52 -2.04 -1.43
C ASN A 208 15.69 -2.46 -0.54
N GLY A 209 15.45 -2.58 0.77
CA GLY A 209 16.44 -2.99 1.75
C GLY A 209 16.94 -4.41 1.52
N LEU A 210 16.05 -5.35 1.22
CA LEU A 210 16.40 -6.75 0.96
C LEU A 210 17.20 -6.91 -0.33
N ALA A 211 16.78 -6.25 -1.42
CA ALA A 211 17.51 -6.27 -2.69
C ALA A 211 18.90 -5.64 -2.55
N SER A 212 19.00 -4.52 -1.82
CA SER A 212 20.28 -3.87 -1.54
C SER A 212 21.18 -4.73 -0.65
N LEU A 213 20.60 -5.41 0.34
CA LEU A 213 21.33 -6.33 1.22
C LEU A 213 21.94 -7.47 0.42
N GLU A 214 21.14 -8.14 -0.42
CA GLU A 214 21.60 -9.24 -1.28
C GLU A 214 22.77 -8.80 -2.17
N ALA A 215 22.64 -7.64 -2.82
CA ALA A 215 23.71 -7.06 -3.63
C ALA A 215 24.97 -6.76 -2.81
N GLN A 216 24.81 -6.19 -1.61
CA GLN A 216 25.91 -5.74 -0.75
C GLN A 216 26.71 -6.90 -0.14
N VAL A 217 26.08 -8.03 0.13
CA VAL A 217 26.73 -9.22 0.69
C VAL A 217 27.17 -10.24 -0.37
N GLY A 218 26.85 -9.97 -1.64
CA GLY A 218 27.34 -10.75 -2.78
C GLY A 218 26.48 -11.95 -3.16
N GLY A 219 25.16 -11.92 -2.92
CA GLY A 219 24.19 -12.92 -3.37
C GLY A 219 23.35 -13.55 -2.27
N LEU A 220 22.67 -14.66 -2.60
CA LEU A 220 21.71 -15.31 -1.71
C LEU A 220 22.35 -16.12 -0.58
N GLU A 221 23.53 -16.71 -0.80
CA GLU A 221 24.16 -17.62 0.17
C GLU A 221 24.27 -17.01 1.59
N PRO A 222 24.77 -15.76 1.77
CA PRO A 222 24.88 -15.15 3.10
C PRO A 222 23.53 -14.90 3.78
N LEU A 223 22.48 -14.58 3.01
CA LEU A 223 21.12 -14.36 3.53
C LEU A 223 20.56 -15.67 4.09
N VAL A 224 20.70 -16.77 3.32
CA VAL A 224 20.26 -18.10 3.74
C VAL A 224 21.03 -18.57 4.97
N GLU A 225 22.34 -18.32 5.03
CA GLU A 225 23.15 -18.64 6.21
C GLU A 225 22.70 -17.85 7.44
N ALA A 226 22.41 -16.55 7.30
CA ALA A 226 21.92 -15.72 8.39
C ALA A 226 20.58 -16.22 8.95
N LEU A 227 19.64 -16.61 8.07
CA LEU A 227 18.35 -17.16 8.46
C LEU A 227 18.46 -18.51 9.20
N GLN A 228 19.44 -19.33 8.85
CA GLN A 228 19.68 -20.65 9.48
C GLN A 228 20.50 -20.58 10.77
N GLY A 229 21.37 -19.56 10.90
CA GLY A 229 22.17 -19.30 12.10
C GLY A 229 21.38 -18.63 13.22
N ALA A 230 20.30 -17.92 12.88
CA ALA A 230 19.36 -17.36 13.83
C ALA A 230 18.46 -18.47 14.41
N SER A 231 18.92 -19.15 15.46
CA SER A 231 18.02 -19.95 16.30
C SER A 231 16.90 -19.05 16.82
N ASP A 232 15.66 -19.51 16.66
CA ASP A 232 14.45 -18.90 17.20
C ASP A 232 14.66 -18.38 18.65
N PRO A 233 14.62 -17.06 18.91
CA PRO A 233 14.72 -16.51 20.27
C PRO A 233 13.57 -16.94 21.19
N HIS A 234 12.48 -17.46 20.64
CA HIS A 234 11.24 -17.79 21.36
C HIS A 234 10.83 -19.26 21.26
N GLY A 235 11.62 -20.10 20.58
CA GLY A 235 11.35 -21.52 20.44
C GLY A 235 11.75 -22.33 21.68
N PRO A 236 11.02 -23.38 22.06
CA PRO A 236 11.49 -24.29 23.09
C PRO A 236 12.83 -24.89 22.68
N VAL A 237 13.83 -24.82 23.56
CA VAL A 237 15.14 -25.47 23.39
C VAL A 237 14.91 -26.98 23.32
N VAL A 238 14.76 -27.52 22.11
CA VAL A 238 14.76 -28.96 21.90
C VAL A 238 16.21 -29.44 22.06
N PRO A 239 16.49 -30.41 22.96
CA PRO A 239 17.82 -31.00 23.05
C PRO A 239 18.21 -31.56 21.69
N ARG A 240 19.42 -31.20 21.21
CA ARG A 240 20.02 -31.76 20.01
C ARG A 240 20.31 -33.25 20.21
N GLU A 241 19.31 -34.10 19.97
CA GLU A 241 19.51 -35.54 19.81
C GLU A 241 19.66 -35.87 18.32
N SER A 242 20.91 -35.99 17.88
CA SER A 242 21.45 -37.15 17.15
C SER A 242 22.72 -36.77 16.39
N GLU A 243 23.80 -37.45 16.77
CA GLU A 243 25.12 -37.42 16.15
C GLU A 243 25.07 -38.07 14.76
N ASN A 244 24.58 -37.34 13.75
CA ASN A 244 24.97 -37.55 12.33
C ASN A 244 24.40 -36.50 11.35
N THR A 245 24.03 -35.31 11.82
CA THR A 245 23.59 -34.24 10.91
C THR A 245 24.82 -33.55 10.31
N THR A 246 25.05 -33.75 9.02
CA THR A 246 25.80 -32.82 8.15
C THR A 246 25.54 -31.39 8.62
N ARG A 247 26.60 -30.59 8.86
CA ARG A 247 26.39 -29.21 9.32
C ARG A 247 25.52 -28.51 8.27
N LEU A 248 24.48 -27.79 8.71
CA LEU A 248 23.57 -27.03 7.83
C LEU A 248 24.28 -26.24 6.71
N PRO A 249 25.40 -25.54 6.95
CA PRO A 249 26.15 -24.85 5.88
C PRO A 249 26.77 -25.76 4.81
N ASP A 250 26.88 -27.07 5.03
CA ASP A 250 27.43 -28.03 4.06
C ASP A 250 26.37 -28.54 3.06
N LEU A 251 25.09 -28.17 3.24
CA LEU A 251 24.03 -28.50 2.28
C LEU A 251 24.07 -27.55 1.07
N PRO A 252 23.81 -28.04 -0.16
CA PRO A 252 23.59 -27.19 -1.33
C PRO A 252 22.56 -26.08 -1.07
N LEU A 253 22.72 -24.90 -1.68
CA LEU A 253 21.82 -23.75 -1.49
C LEU A 253 20.34 -24.14 -1.72
N VAL A 254 20.06 -24.90 -2.77
CA VAL A 254 18.72 -25.39 -3.12
C VAL A 254 18.10 -26.20 -1.97
N ASP A 255 18.86 -27.09 -1.33
CA ASP A 255 18.37 -27.91 -0.21
C ASP A 255 18.15 -27.06 1.06
N ARG A 256 18.98 -26.02 1.25
CA ARG A 256 18.83 -25.06 2.34
C ARG A 256 17.58 -24.19 2.17
N LEU A 257 17.32 -23.71 0.96
CA LEU A 257 16.10 -22.97 0.61
C LEU A 257 14.86 -23.87 0.74
N HIS A 258 14.92 -25.12 0.27
CA HIS A 258 13.85 -26.09 0.45
C HIS A 258 13.49 -26.28 1.93
N ARG A 259 14.49 -26.36 2.82
CA ARG A 259 14.26 -26.43 4.27
C ARG A 259 13.58 -25.16 4.80
N LEU A 260 14.06 -23.97 4.44
CA LEU A 260 13.44 -22.71 4.87
C LEU A 260 11.98 -22.63 4.40
N ALA A 261 11.72 -22.97 3.13
CA ALA A 261 10.39 -23.00 2.53
C ALA A 261 9.40 -23.90 3.27
N THR A 262 9.86 -24.99 3.88
CA THR A 262 9.00 -26.04 4.47
C THR A 262 8.94 -26.01 5.99
N THR A 263 9.92 -25.40 6.66
CA THR A 263 10.07 -25.53 8.13
C THR A 263 10.28 -24.21 8.87
N ASP A 264 10.52 -23.09 8.18
CA ASP A 264 10.71 -21.82 8.88
C ASP A 264 9.41 -21.38 9.59
N PRO A 265 9.47 -20.94 10.86
CA PRO A 265 8.26 -20.54 11.59
C PRO A 265 7.59 -19.28 11.02
N VAL A 266 8.32 -18.43 10.30
CA VAL A 266 7.81 -17.15 9.78
C VAL A 266 7.34 -17.32 8.34
N ALA A 267 6.03 -17.12 8.12
CA ALA A 267 5.39 -17.28 6.81
C ALA A 267 6.04 -16.42 5.69
N PRO A 268 6.36 -15.13 5.90
CA PRO A 268 7.16 -14.35 4.95
C PRO A 268 8.48 -15.00 4.53
N VAL A 269 9.20 -15.66 5.47
CA VAL A 269 10.47 -16.35 5.16
C VAL A 269 10.23 -17.60 4.32
N ARG A 270 9.18 -18.37 4.63
CA ARG A 270 8.79 -19.51 3.79
C ARG A 270 8.48 -19.06 2.36
N ASN A 271 7.65 -18.02 2.20
CA ASN A 271 7.31 -17.46 0.88
C ASN A 271 8.54 -16.94 0.13
N TRP A 272 9.42 -16.20 0.80
CA TRP A 272 10.66 -15.73 0.20
C TRP A 272 11.54 -16.89 -0.27
N ALA A 273 11.71 -17.93 0.56
CA ALA A 273 12.51 -19.09 0.21
C ALA A 273 11.94 -19.87 -0.98
N ILE A 274 10.60 -20.01 -1.06
CA ILE A 274 9.91 -20.62 -2.20
C ILE A 274 10.15 -19.81 -3.49
N ALA A 275 10.04 -18.49 -3.44
CA ALA A 275 10.27 -17.63 -4.60
C ALA A 275 11.72 -17.76 -5.11
N ARG A 276 12.71 -17.71 -4.21
CA ARG A 276 14.13 -17.91 -4.56
C ARG A 276 14.39 -19.33 -5.11
N LEU A 277 13.72 -20.34 -4.55
CA LEU A 277 13.81 -21.71 -5.04
C LEU A 277 13.23 -21.85 -6.44
N ALA A 278 12.12 -21.18 -6.77
CA ALA A 278 11.53 -21.20 -8.11
C ALA A 278 12.44 -20.58 -9.17
N GLU A 279 13.25 -19.57 -8.80
CA GLU A 279 14.25 -18.98 -9.68
C GLU A 279 15.44 -19.93 -9.96
N LEU A 280 15.82 -20.77 -8.98
CA LEU A 280 17.00 -21.64 -9.07
C LEU A 280 16.70 -23.07 -9.54
N ASP A 281 15.59 -23.65 -9.07
CA ASP A 281 15.14 -25.01 -9.33
C ASP A 281 13.60 -25.08 -9.34
N PRO A 282 12.96 -24.79 -10.49
CA PRO A 282 11.51 -24.80 -10.62
C PRO A 282 10.86 -26.14 -10.26
N ALA A 283 11.56 -27.26 -10.49
CA ALA A 283 11.03 -28.59 -10.18
C ALA A 283 10.94 -28.80 -8.66
N ARG A 284 12.01 -28.44 -7.93
CA ARG A 284 11.98 -28.48 -6.46
C ARG A 284 10.99 -27.47 -5.89
N ALA A 285 10.87 -26.30 -6.50
CA ALA A 285 9.87 -25.32 -6.11
C ALA A 285 8.46 -25.85 -6.26
N ALA A 286 8.15 -26.59 -7.33
CA ALA A 286 6.84 -27.23 -7.52
C ALA A 286 6.50 -28.18 -6.36
N GLU A 287 7.45 -29.02 -5.91
CA GLU A 287 7.26 -29.90 -4.75
C GLU A 287 6.94 -29.11 -3.46
N CYS A 288 7.70 -28.03 -3.19
CA CYS A 288 7.48 -27.15 -2.04
C CYS A 288 6.13 -26.45 -2.09
N LEU A 289 5.80 -25.85 -3.23
CA LEU A 289 4.57 -25.11 -3.45
C LEU A 289 3.35 -26.01 -3.31
N LEU A 290 3.44 -27.24 -3.82
CA LEU A 290 2.41 -28.25 -3.60
C LEU A 290 2.25 -28.49 -2.09
N LEU A 291 3.29 -28.81 -1.33
CA LEU A 291 3.19 -28.98 0.13
C LEU A 291 2.59 -27.74 0.85
N ALA A 292 2.96 -26.55 0.40
CA ALA A 292 2.50 -25.28 0.94
C ALA A 292 1.00 -25.00 0.71
N LEU A 293 0.29 -25.80 -0.10
CA LEU A 293 -1.19 -25.77 -0.19
C LEU A 293 -1.88 -26.26 1.09
N SER A 294 -1.12 -26.75 2.08
CA SER A 294 -1.60 -27.12 3.41
C SER A 294 -1.05 -26.22 4.54
N ASP A 295 -0.37 -25.13 4.17
CA ASP A 295 0.21 -24.21 5.14
C ASP A 295 -0.90 -23.54 5.99
N PRO A 296 -0.71 -23.36 7.32
CA PRO A 296 -1.71 -22.70 8.16
C PRO A 296 -1.89 -21.22 7.84
N ASP A 297 -0.93 -20.57 7.17
CA ASP A 297 -0.98 -19.17 6.81
C ASP A 297 -1.67 -18.97 5.45
N TRP A 298 -2.74 -18.17 5.44
CA TRP A 298 -3.54 -17.91 4.24
C TRP A 298 -2.74 -17.30 3.09
N LEU A 299 -1.79 -16.41 3.40
CA LEU A 299 -1.01 -15.75 2.36
C LEU A 299 -0.04 -16.73 1.70
N VAL A 300 0.52 -17.67 2.48
CA VAL A 300 1.30 -18.79 1.93
C VAL A 300 0.45 -19.65 1.01
N LEU A 301 -0.77 -20.02 1.42
CA LEU A 301 -1.70 -20.80 0.59
C LEU A 301 -2.00 -20.10 -0.75
N LYS A 302 -2.39 -18.82 -0.69
CA LYS A 302 -2.72 -18.02 -1.88
C LYS A 302 -1.52 -17.85 -2.80
N THR A 303 -0.39 -17.43 -2.25
CA THR A 303 0.84 -17.21 -3.02
C THR A 303 1.32 -18.50 -3.66
N SER A 304 1.19 -19.63 -2.95
CA SER A 304 1.58 -20.94 -3.48
C SER A 304 0.69 -21.38 -4.64
N SER A 305 -0.62 -21.20 -4.51
CA SER A 305 -1.58 -21.47 -5.58
C SER A 305 -1.35 -20.57 -6.81
N ASP A 306 -1.12 -19.26 -6.60
CA ASP A 306 -0.80 -18.32 -7.67
C ASP A 306 0.52 -18.70 -8.37
N ALA A 307 1.58 -19.01 -7.61
CA ALA A 307 2.88 -19.38 -8.16
C ALA A 307 2.86 -20.73 -8.90
N LEU A 308 2.16 -21.75 -8.40
CA LEU A 308 1.97 -23.03 -9.12
C LEU A 308 1.33 -22.84 -10.49
N SER A 309 0.37 -21.91 -10.60
CA SER A 309 -0.28 -21.61 -11.87
C SER A 309 0.63 -20.91 -12.89
N ALA A 310 1.72 -20.30 -12.42
CA ALA A 310 2.71 -19.62 -13.25
C ALA A 310 3.93 -20.51 -13.61
N LEU A 311 4.08 -21.68 -12.98
CA LEU A 311 5.20 -22.59 -13.27
C LEU A 311 5.11 -23.17 -14.67
N THR A 312 6.28 -23.38 -15.27
CA THR A 312 6.41 -24.06 -16.57
C THR A 312 7.47 -25.17 -16.46
N PRO A 313 7.09 -26.45 -16.58
CA PRO A 313 5.72 -26.97 -16.71
C PRO A 313 4.91 -26.87 -15.40
N ALA A 314 3.59 -26.71 -15.51
CA ALA A 314 2.69 -26.72 -14.37
C ALA A 314 2.41 -28.17 -13.88
N PRO A 315 2.32 -28.43 -12.57
CA PRO A 315 2.13 -29.77 -12.01
C PRO A 315 0.65 -30.21 -12.01
N VAL A 316 0.02 -30.22 -13.19
CA VAL A 316 -1.42 -30.49 -13.37
C VAL A 316 -1.82 -31.88 -12.84
N ALA A 317 -1.00 -32.90 -13.08
CA ALA A 317 -1.30 -34.27 -12.66
C ALA A 317 -1.31 -34.43 -11.14
N GLU A 318 -0.33 -33.82 -10.48
CA GLU A 318 -0.18 -33.80 -9.02
C GLU A 318 -1.33 -33.03 -8.36
N LEU A 319 -1.76 -31.92 -8.95
CA LEU A 319 -2.91 -31.15 -8.47
C LEU A 319 -4.21 -31.95 -8.59
N HIS A 320 -4.45 -32.62 -9.73
CA HIS A 320 -5.63 -33.50 -9.87
C HIS A 320 -5.62 -34.67 -8.88
N ALA A 321 -4.46 -35.26 -8.63
CA ALA A 321 -4.34 -36.33 -7.64
C ALA A 321 -4.76 -35.83 -6.24
N ARG A 322 -4.29 -34.64 -5.84
CA ARG A 322 -4.64 -34.03 -4.54
C ARG A 322 -6.11 -33.70 -4.42
N VAL A 323 -6.73 -33.06 -5.42
CA VAL A 323 -8.17 -32.75 -5.39
C VAL A 323 -9.03 -33.99 -5.13
N ASN A 324 -8.63 -35.13 -5.70
CA ASN A 324 -9.38 -36.38 -5.66
C ASN A 324 -8.99 -37.33 -4.52
N ASP A 325 -7.95 -37.02 -3.75
CA ASP A 325 -7.50 -37.86 -2.63
C ASP A 325 -8.30 -37.52 -1.35
N PRO A 326 -9.12 -38.43 -0.83
CA PRO A 326 -9.91 -38.17 0.38
C PRO A 326 -9.06 -38.09 1.66
N GLU A 327 -7.81 -38.55 1.65
CA GLU A 327 -6.90 -38.47 2.80
C GLU A 327 -6.24 -37.08 2.91
N VAL A 328 -6.26 -36.30 1.82
CA VAL A 328 -5.77 -34.92 1.79
C VAL A 328 -6.79 -34.00 2.48
N GLY A 329 -6.29 -33.09 3.33
CA GLY A 329 -7.13 -32.14 4.06
C GLY A 329 -8.00 -31.29 3.13
N ILE A 330 -9.24 -31.00 3.53
CA ILE A 330 -10.22 -30.36 2.65
C ILE A 330 -9.75 -29.00 2.11
N ASP A 331 -9.05 -28.20 2.91
CA ASP A 331 -8.58 -26.89 2.47
C ASP A 331 -7.45 -27.01 1.45
N GLU A 332 -6.53 -27.97 1.62
CA GLU A 332 -5.50 -28.28 0.62
C GLU A 332 -6.12 -28.72 -0.71
N ARG A 333 -7.15 -29.57 -0.66
CA ARG A 333 -7.90 -30.00 -1.85
C ARG A 333 -8.56 -28.83 -2.57
N ARG A 334 -9.13 -27.87 -1.82
CA ARG A 334 -9.74 -26.65 -2.39
C ARG A 334 -8.70 -25.72 -3.00
N TRP A 335 -7.55 -25.54 -2.36
CA TRP A 335 -6.46 -24.76 -2.93
C TRP A 335 -5.86 -25.41 -4.19
N ALA A 336 -5.74 -26.74 -4.22
CA ALA A 336 -5.36 -27.46 -5.44
C ALA A 336 -6.40 -27.27 -6.56
N ALA A 337 -7.69 -27.30 -6.24
CA ALA A 337 -8.77 -27.01 -7.19
C ALA A 337 -8.71 -25.56 -7.71
N ARG A 338 -8.47 -24.58 -6.83
CA ARG A 338 -8.26 -23.18 -7.25
C ARG A 338 -7.09 -23.06 -8.24
N THR A 339 -5.96 -23.72 -7.96
CA THR A 339 -4.79 -23.71 -8.85
C THR A 339 -5.11 -24.29 -10.22
N LEU A 340 -5.87 -25.40 -10.29
CA LEU A 340 -6.32 -25.97 -11.56
C LEU A 340 -7.25 -25.01 -12.32
N LEU A 341 -8.17 -24.33 -11.62
CA LEU A 341 -9.04 -23.32 -12.24
C LEU A 341 -8.23 -22.13 -12.81
N LEU A 342 -7.16 -21.70 -12.12
CA LEU A 342 -6.24 -20.67 -12.64
C LEU A 342 -5.54 -21.12 -13.92
N LEU A 343 -5.17 -22.39 -14.01
CA LEU A 343 -4.55 -23.00 -15.19
C LEU A 343 -5.55 -23.20 -16.35
N GLY A 344 -6.85 -22.94 -16.13
CA GLY A 344 -7.91 -23.21 -17.10
C GLY A 344 -8.28 -24.70 -17.22
N GLU A 345 -7.86 -25.51 -16.26
CA GLU A 345 -8.15 -26.94 -16.22
C GLU A 345 -9.57 -27.21 -15.69
N SER A 346 -10.18 -28.29 -16.18
CA SER A 346 -11.51 -28.71 -15.75
C SER A 346 -11.43 -29.42 -14.39
N VAL A 347 -12.16 -28.93 -13.39
CA VAL A 347 -12.21 -29.53 -12.05
C VAL A 347 -13.63 -30.04 -11.74
N ASP A 348 -13.76 -31.30 -11.33
CA ASP A 348 -15.01 -31.82 -10.79
C ASP A 348 -15.20 -31.37 -9.33
N LEU A 349 -15.83 -30.21 -9.16
CA LEU A 349 -16.12 -29.65 -7.83
C LEU A 349 -17.10 -30.48 -7.01
N SER A 350 -17.82 -31.44 -7.60
CA SER A 350 -18.74 -32.30 -6.84
C SER A 350 -18.01 -33.24 -5.87
N THR A 351 -16.71 -33.45 -6.11
CA THR A 351 -15.82 -34.21 -5.21
C THR A 351 -15.42 -33.43 -3.96
N LEU A 352 -15.65 -32.11 -3.94
CA LEU A 352 -15.34 -31.23 -2.82
C LEU A 352 -16.62 -30.92 -2.02
N PRO A 353 -16.70 -31.31 -0.73
CA PRO A 353 -17.82 -30.92 0.11
C PRO A 353 -17.93 -29.40 0.26
N ASP A 354 -19.17 -28.90 0.20
CA ASP A 354 -19.51 -27.48 0.32
C ASP A 354 -18.63 -26.58 -0.55
N ALA A 355 -18.49 -26.92 -1.84
CA ALA A 355 -17.61 -26.21 -2.79
C ALA A 355 -17.92 -24.70 -2.94
N GLN A 356 -19.09 -24.26 -2.49
CA GLN A 356 -19.48 -22.85 -2.38
C GLN A 356 -19.73 -22.49 -0.91
N VAL A 357 -19.38 -21.27 -0.53
CA VAL A 357 -19.76 -20.73 0.78
C VAL A 357 -21.29 -20.54 0.81
N PRO A 358 -22.01 -21.10 1.79
CA PRO A 358 -23.46 -20.99 1.84
C PRO A 358 -23.89 -19.54 2.10
N LEU A 359 -24.86 -19.06 1.33
CA LEU A 359 -25.63 -17.84 1.63
C LEU A 359 -27.11 -18.19 1.79
N PRO A 360 -27.88 -17.42 2.58
CA PRO A 360 -29.33 -17.55 2.64
C PRO A 360 -29.96 -17.52 1.24
N SER A 361 -31.02 -18.30 1.03
CA SER A 361 -31.75 -18.34 -0.24
C SER A 361 -32.46 -17.03 -0.59
N SER A 362 -32.52 -16.07 0.35
CA SER A 362 -32.98 -14.71 0.10
C SER A 362 -32.01 -13.90 -0.75
N VAL A 363 -30.71 -14.25 -0.78
CA VAL A 363 -29.72 -13.56 -1.61
C VAL A 363 -29.83 -14.07 -3.06
N PRO A 364 -30.19 -13.23 -4.04
CA PRO A 364 -30.27 -13.62 -5.44
C PRO A 364 -28.92 -14.07 -5.99
N GLY A 365 -28.92 -15.01 -6.94
CA GLY A 365 -27.71 -15.48 -7.61
C GLY A 365 -26.94 -14.35 -8.30
N GLU A 366 -27.64 -13.39 -8.90
CA GLU A 366 -27.02 -12.23 -9.57
C GLU A 366 -26.29 -11.32 -8.58
N VAL A 367 -26.86 -11.11 -7.39
CA VAL A 367 -26.22 -10.34 -6.30
C VAL A 367 -24.94 -11.04 -5.85
N ARG A 368 -25.00 -12.36 -5.63
CA ARG A 368 -23.82 -13.16 -5.30
C ARG A 368 -22.75 -13.04 -6.39
N SER A 369 -23.12 -13.23 -7.65
CA SER A 369 -22.17 -13.15 -8.77
C SER A 369 -21.53 -11.77 -8.88
N ALA A 370 -22.29 -10.69 -8.71
CA ALA A 370 -21.75 -9.32 -8.72
C ALA A 370 -20.70 -9.13 -7.61
N ILE A 371 -21.03 -9.53 -6.38
CA ILE A 371 -20.12 -9.46 -5.23
C ILE A 371 -18.85 -10.29 -5.49
N VAL A 372 -18.99 -11.54 -5.92
CA VAL A 372 -17.85 -12.44 -6.12
C VAL A 372 -16.93 -11.96 -7.25
N ARG A 373 -17.49 -11.51 -8.38
CA ARG A 373 -16.70 -11.04 -9.54
C ARG A 373 -15.81 -9.84 -9.18
N VAL A 374 -16.28 -8.97 -8.30
CA VAL A 374 -15.59 -7.73 -7.92
C VAL A 374 -14.63 -7.96 -6.75
N TYR A 375 -15.12 -8.56 -5.67
CA TYR A 375 -14.39 -8.56 -4.39
C TYR A 375 -13.51 -9.77 -4.15
N ALA A 376 -13.82 -10.94 -4.72
CA ALA A 376 -12.96 -12.10 -4.54
C ALA A 376 -11.57 -11.94 -5.21
N PRO A 377 -11.42 -11.27 -6.37
CA PRO A 377 -10.08 -10.93 -6.90
C PRO A 377 -9.31 -9.93 -6.02
N LEU A 378 -10.03 -9.08 -5.27
CA LEU A 378 -9.51 -8.08 -4.34
C LEU A 378 -9.42 -8.60 -2.89
N SER A 379 -9.56 -9.91 -2.71
CA SER A 379 -9.68 -10.53 -1.40
C SER A 379 -8.45 -10.31 -0.53
N GLU A 380 -8.68 -10.05 0.74
CA GLU A 380 -7.66 -9.90 1.77
C GLU A 380 -7.40 -11.21 2.53
N SER A 381 -6.36 -11.17 3.37
CA SER A 381 -5.98 -12.27 4.25
C SER A 381 -7.15 -12.84 5.06
N GLY A 382 -7.29 -14.17 5.00
CA GLY A 382 -8.37 -14.91 5.67
C GLY A 382 -9.60 -15.16 4.81
N THR A 383 -9.62 -14.71 3.55
CA THR A 383 -10.73 -15.01 2.64
C THR A 383 -10.84 -16.51 2.36
N ASP A 384 -12.04 -17.06 2.49
CA ASP A 384 -12.35 -18.45 2.17
C ASP A 384 -12.04 -18.74 0.69
N VAL A 385 -11.20 -19.74 0.45
CA VAL A 385 -10.76 -20.16 -0.89
C VAL A 385 -11.93 -20.46 -1.84
N ARG A 386 -13.10 -20.85 -1.32
CA ARG A 386 -14.29 -21.11 -2.12
C ARG A 386 -14.80 -19.86 -2.86
N TRP A 387 -14.65 -18.68 -2.28
CA TRP A 387 -14.94 -17.42 -2.97
C TRP A 387 -13.99 -17.18 -4.14
N LEU A 388 -12.71 -17.51 -3.95
CA LEU A 388 -11.69 -17.39 -5.00
C LEU A 388 -11.94 -18.38 -6.14
N MET A 389 -12.32 -19.62 -5.82
CA MET A 389 -12.69 -20.62 -6.81
C MET A 389 -13.92 -20.18 -7.62
N GLU A 390 -14.95 -19.66 -6.95
CA GLU A 390 -16.17 -19.19 -7.61
C GLU A 390 -15.89 -18.05 -8.59
N ALA A 391 -15.02 -17.11 -8.21
CA ALA A 391 -14.63 -15.99 -9.06
C ALA A 391 -13.93 -16.42 -10.36
N LEU A 392 -13.21 -17.56 -10.34
CA LEU A 392 -12.54 -18.12 -11.52
C LEU A 392 -13.51 -18.83 -12.47
N ILE A 393 -14.67 -19.25 -11.97
CA ILE A 393 -15.71 -19.92 -12.75
C ILE A 393 -16.68 -18.90 -13.36
N LEU A 394 -16.91 -17.79 -12.66
CA LEU A 394 -17.76 -16.72 -13.16
C LEU A 394 -17.06 -15.97 -14.32
N PRO A 395 -17.82 -15.49 -15.32
CA PRO A 395 -17.28 -14.63 -16.35
C PRO A 395 -16.70 -13.36 -15.72
N ARG A 396 -15.56 -12.88 -16.22
CA ARG A 396 -14.96 -11.63 -15.71
C ARG A 396 -15.88 -10.45 -15.94
N TRP A 397 -15.91 -9.49 -15.01
CA TRP A 397 -16.58 -8.21 -15.18
C TRP A 397 -15.87 -7.43 -16.29
N SER A 398 -16.58 -7.03 -17.35
CA SER A 398 -16.00 -6.26 -18.46
C SER A 398 -16.30 -4.77 -18.31
N GLU A 399 -15.41 -3.93 -18.83
CA GLU A 399 -15.64 -2.48 -18.89
C GLU A 399 -16.90 -2.14 -19.69
N GLU A 400 -17.22 -2.92 -20.73
CA GLU A 400 -18.44 -2.76 -21.52
C GLU A 400 -19.71 -3.04 -20.70
N GLU A 401 -19.69 -4.07 -19.85
CA GLU A 401 -20.81 -4.38 -18.94
C GLU A 401 -20.97 -3.26 -17.90
N ALA A 402 -19.86 -2.79 -17.31
CA ALA A 402 -19.86 -1.67 -16.38
C ALA A 402 -20.44 -0.39 -17.01
N ALA A 403 -19.92 0.00 -18.18
CA ALA A 403 -20.40 1.17 -18.93
C ALA A 403 -21.87 1.02 -19.35
N GLY A 404 -22.28 -0.22 -19.67
CA GLY A 404 -23.66 -0.57 -19.93
C GLY A 404 -24.57 -0.22 -18.76
N ILE A 405 -24.25 -0.69 -17.54
CA ILE A 405 -25.01 -0.40 -16.32
C ILE A 405 -25.10 1.10 -16.06
N VAL A 406 -23.97 1.83 -16.13
CA VAL A 406 -23.94 3.28 -15.91
C VAL A 406 -24.83 4.03 -16.92
N ALA A 407 -24.82 3.61 -18.19
CA ALA A 407 -25.71 4.19 -19.20
C ALA A 407 -27.20 3.93 -18.91
N GLU A 408 -27.54 2.88 -18.16
CA GLU A 408 -28.93 2.61 -17.77
C GLU A 408 -29.43 3.53 -16.65
N HIS A 409 -28.55 4.17 -15.87
CA HIS A 409 -28.97 5.11 -14.81
C HIS A 409 -29.85 6.23 -15.36
N GLY A 410 -29.55 6.75 -16.55
CA GLY A 410 -30.40 7.74 -17.22
C GLY A 410 -31.82 7.23 -17.53
N ARG A 411 -31.97 5.93 -17.84
CA ARG A 411 -33.29 5.30 -18.05
C ARG A 411 -34.06 5.17 -16.75
N VAL A 412 -33.38 4.85 -15.64
CA VAL A 412 -33.98 4.82 -14.30
C VAL A 412 -34.51 6.21 -13.92
N VAL A 413 -33.69 7.25 -14.09
CA VAL A 413 -34.10 8.64 -13.82
C VAL A 413 -35.31 9.03 -14.66
N GLN A 414 -35.30 8.72 -15.97
CA GLN A 414 -36.43 9.00 -16.85
C GLN A 414 -37.71 8.27 -16.41
N ALA A 415 -37.62 7.00 -16.02
CA ALA A 415 -38.75 6.22 -15.56
C ALA A 415 -39.35 6.76 -14.26
N LEU A 416 -38.50 7.15 -13.29
CA LEU A 416 -38.92 7.77 -12.04
C LEU A 416 -39.62 9.11 -12.28
N ARG A 417 -39.07 9.97 -13.15
CA ARG A 417 -39.71 11.24 -13.55
C ARG A 417 -41.07 10.99 -14.22
N MET A 418 -41.18 10.00 -15.09
CA MET A 418 -42.45 9.61 -15.73
C MET A 418 -43.48 9.05 -14.75
N ALA A 419 -43.03 8.38 -13.69
CA ALA A 419 -43.87 7.92 -12.60
C ALA A 419 -44.32 9.06 -11.68
N GLY A 420 -43.80 10.28 -11.86
CA GLY A 420 -44.14 11.44 -11.04
C GLY A 420 -43.28 11.60 -9.78
N VAL A 421 -42.16 10.88 -9.69
CA VAL A 421 -41.17 11.04 -8.62
C VAL A 421 -40.24 12.22 -8.96
N VAL A 422 -40.09 13.16 -8.03
CA VAL A 422 -39.15 14.28 -8.18
C VAL A 422 -37.74 13.78 -7.89
N VAL A 423 -36.89 13.79 -8.92
CA VAL A 423 -35.57 13.18 -8.88
C VAL A 423 -34.52 14.03 -9.60
N GLY A 424 -33.39 14.22 -8.92
CA GLY A 424 -32.20 14.91 -9.40
C GLY A 424 -31.43 14.11 -10.45
N ASP A 425 -30.23 14.58 -10.77
CA ASP A 425 -29.31 13.83 -11.63
C ASP A 425 -28.44 12.90 -10.77
N PRO A 426 -28.03 11.73 -11.29
CA PRO A 426 -27.20 10.78 -10.55
C PRO A 426 -25.81 11.38 -10.30
N VAL A 427 -25.29 11.19 -9.10
CA VAL A 427 -23.97 11.66 -8.65
C VAL A 427 -23.14 10.45 -8.23
N GLU A 428 -21.91 10.32 -8.72
CA GLU A 428 -21.01 9.25 -8.29
C GLU A 428 -20.77 9.33 -6.77
N ALA A 429 -20.67 8.18 -6.09
CA ALA A 429 -20.53 8.18 -4.63
C ALA A 429 -19.32 9.00 -4.15
N GLY A 430 -18.20 8.96 -4.87
CA GLY A 430 -17.01 9.76 -4.56
C GLY A 430 -17.27 11.27 -4.64
N ASP A 431 -17.96 11.71 -5.69
CA ASP A 431 -18.34 13.12 -5.85
C ASP A 431 -19.36 13.56 -4.79
N TRP A 432 -20.31 12.69 -4.47
CA TRP A 432 -21.33 12.93 -3.45
C TRP A 432 -20.72 13.13 -2.06
N HIS A 433 -19.77 12.27 -1.69
CA HIS A 433 -19.05 12.35 -0.41
C HIS A 433 -17.82 13.27 -0.46
N GLN A 434 -17.54 13.89 -1.60
CA GLN A 434 -16.41 14.79 -1.87
C GLN A 434 -15.02 14.15 -1.61
N GLN A 435 -14.94 12.82 -1.63
CA GLN A 435 -13.70 12.06 -1.47
C GLN A 435 -13.87 10.63 -1.98
N GLY A 436 -12.76 10.06 -2.44
CA GLY A 436 -12.66 8.64 -2.74
C GLY A 436 -13.44 8.16 -3.97
N GLY A 437 -13.77 6.87 -3.98
CA GLY A 437 -14.51 6.20 -5.06
C GLY A 437 -15.54 5.23 -4.50
N GLY A 438 -16.43 4.70 -5.36
CA GLY A 438 -17.45 3.77 -4.92
C GLY A 438 -18.04 2.90 -6.03
N THR A 439 -18.90 1.97 -5.62
CA THR A 439 -19.57 1.01 -6.50
C THR A 439 -21.04 1.34 -6.74
N TYR A 440 -21.41 2.61 -6.58
CA TYR A 440 -22.76 3.10 -6.77
C TYR A 440 -22.81 4.60 -7.10
N VAL A 441 -23.95 5.03 -7.63
CA VAL A 441 -24.32 6.45 -7.73
C VAL A 441 -25.44 6.76 -6.75
N VAL A 442 -25.41 7.96 -6.18
CA VAL A 442 -26.50 8.53 -5.40
C VAL A 442 -27.44 9.26 -6.32
N LEU A 443 -28.72 8.96 -6.22
CA LEU A 443 -29.78 9.62 -6.94
C LEU A 443 -30.59 10.46 -5.94
N PRO A 444 -30.53 11.80 -5.99
CA PRO A 444 -31.25 12.64 -5.02
C PRO A 444 -32.74 12.68 -5.29
N LEU A 445 -33.58 12.49 -4.27
CA LEU A 445 -35.04 12.60 -4.38
C LEU A 445 -35.63 13.43 -3.25
N GLU A 446 -36.88 13.86 -3.44
CA GLU A 446 -37.62 14.52 -2.38
C GLU A 446 -37.95 13.54 -1.24
N GLY A 447 -37.37 13.76 -0.06
CA GLY A 447 -37.65 12.99 1.15
C GLY A 447 -36.89 11.66 1.26
N GLY A 448 -35.68 11.59 0.69
CA GLY A 448 -34.75 10.46 0.77
C GLY A 448 -33.90 10.32 -0.48
N ASN A 449 -32.75 9.65 -0.38
CA ASN A 449 -31.85 9.37 -1.50
C ASN A 449 -31.91 7.89 -1.89
N LEU A 450 -31.62 7.57 -3.15
CA LEU A 450 -31.50 6.20 -3.63
C LEU A 450 -30.07 5.91 -4.08
N SER A 451 -29.61 4.70 -3.82
CA SER A 451 -28.33 4.19 -4.32
C SER A 451 -28.57 3.22 -5.47
N LEU A 452 -27.95 3.48 -6.61
CA LEU A 452 -27.94 2.60 -7.78
C LEU A 452 -26.56 1.98 -7.93
N SER A 453 -26.46 0.66 -7.82
CA SER A 453 -25.17 -0.04 -7.92
C SER A 453 -24.61 0.03 -9.34
N THR A 454 -23.29 0.18 -9.45
CA THR A 454 -22.56 0.04 -10.71
C THR A 454 -22.17 -1.42 -10.99
N LEU A 455 -22.40 -2.33 -10.02
CA LEU A 455 -22.07 -3.77 -10.11
C LEU A 455 -23.23 -4.61 -10.65
N GLY A 456 -24.34 -3.99 -11.01
CA GLY A 456 -25.52 -4.66 -11.53
C GLY A 456 -26.77 -3.81 -11.38
N ARG A 457 -27.92 -4.31 -11.84
CA ARG A 457 -29.20 -3.59 -11.83
C ARG A 457 -29.85 -3.64 -10.44
N PHE A 458 -29.13 -3.17 -9.43
CA PHE A 458 -29.55 -3.20 -8.03
C PHE A 458 -29.75 -1.79 -7.49
N ALA A 459 -30.86 -1.58 -6.80
CA ALA A 459 -31.20 -0.31 -6.17
C ALA A 459 -31.61 -0.51 -4.72
N ALA A 460 -31.29 0.44 -3.87
CA ALA A 460 -31.71 0.48 -2.47
C ALA A 460 -31.93 1.94 -2.01
N GLU A 461 -32.54 2.09 -0.84
CA GLU A 461 -32.49 3.36 -0.11
C GLU A 461 -31.04 3.66 0.29
N ASP A 462 -30.61 4.92 0.19
CA ASP A 462 -29.26 5.32 0.56
C ASP A 462 -29.13 5.46 2.09
N ASP A 463 -28.39 4.54 2.71
CA ASP A 463 -28.24 4.50 4.17
C ASP A 463 -27.22 5.54 4.70
N TRP A 464 -26.47 6.22 3.81
CA TRP A 464 -25.42 7.16 4.19
C TRP A 464 -25.91 8.61 4.33
N SER A 465 -27.08 8.93 3.77
CA SER A 465 -27.67 10.26 3.91
C SER A 465 -28.48 10.42 5.20
N SER A 466 -28.37 11.59 5.82
CA SER A 466 -29.17 11.96 7.01
C SER A 466 -30.55 12.53 6.66
N GLU A 467 -30.90 12.53 5.37
CA GLU A 467 -32.16 13.05 4.88
C GLU A 467 -33.28 12.02 5.11
N GLY A 468 -34.50 12.51 5.36
CA GLY A 468 -35.61 11.71 5.89
C GLY A 468 -35.94 10.45 5.07
N THR A 469 -36.69 9.53 5.68
CA THR A 469 -37.13 8.30 5.02
C THR A 469 -38.37 8.52 4.17
N HIS A 470 -38.39 7.88 2.99
CA HIS A 470 -39.55 7.94 2.12
C HIS A 470 -40.78 7.28 2.77
N SER A 471 -41.97 7.80 2.48
CA SER A 471 -43.20 7.12 2.89
C SER A 471 -43.33 5.75 2.18
N ALA A 472 -43.96 4.78 2.84
CA ALA A 472 -44.14 3.44 2.28
C ALA A 472 -44.82 3.43 0.88
N ALA A 473 -45.72 4.37 0.62
CA ALA A 473 -46.38 4.49 -0.69
C ALA A 473 -45.41 4.96 -1.79
N VAL A 474 -44.51 5.89 -1.46
CA VAL A 474 -43.47 6.38 -2.39
C VAL A 474 -42.43 5.29 -2.64
N LEU A 475 -42.00 4.57 -1.60
CA LEU A 475 -41.10 3.42 -1.76
C LEU A 475 -41.69 2.35 -2.67
N GLU A 476 -42.97 2.01 -2.50
CA GLU A 476 -43.62 1.03 -3.37
C GLU A 476 -43.69 1.52 -4.84
N GLN A 477 -43.98 2.80 -5.06
CA GLN A 477 -43.97 3.40 -6.39
C GLN A 477 -42.58 3.36 -7.03
N ILE A 478 -41.52 3.67 -6.26
CA ILE A 478 -40.12 3.56 -6.70
C ILE A 478 -39.80 2.10 -7.07
N ARG A 479 -40.13 1.14 -6.20
CA ARG A 479 -39.89 -0.30 -6.43
C ARG A 479 -40.54 -0.79 -7.73
N LEU A 480 -41.82 -0.47 -7.93
CA LEU A 480 -42.55 -0.84 -9.15
C LEU A 480 -41.95 -0.19 -10.40
N THR A 481 -41.51 1.06 -10.29
CA THR A 481 -40.89 1.80 -11.39
C THR A 481 -39.54 1.19 -11.78
N LEU A 482 -38.69 0.89 -10.80
CA LEU A 482 -37.40 0.21 -11.01
C LEU A 482 -37.60 -1.16 -11.67
N ALA A 483 -38.54 -1.96 -11.16
CA ALA A 483 -38.86 -3.26 -11.73
C ALA A 483 -39.30 -3.15 -13.20
N SER A 484 -40.03 -2.09 -13.57
CA SER A 484 -40.49 -1.87 -14.95
C SER A 484 -39.35 -1.62 -15.95
N VAL A 485 -38.20 -1.18 -15.47
CA VAL A 485 -36.97 -0.98 -16.28
C VAL A 485 -35.91 -2.04 -16.02
N GLY A 486 -36.27 -3.14 -15.37
CA GLY A 486 -35.38 -4.28 -15.13
C GLY A 486 -34.42 -4.10 -13.96
N TRP A 487 -34.67 -3.15 -13.07
CA TRP A 487 -33.88 -2.93 -11.85
C TRP A 487 -34.53 -3.61 -10.65
N GLN A 488 -33.72 -4.32 -9.87
CA GLN A 488 -34.14 -5.02 -8.68
C GLN A 488 -33.95 -4.13 -7.44
N TRP A 489 -35.02 -4.00 -6.65
CA TRP A 489 -34.94 -3.40 -5.32
C TRP A 489 -34.39 -4.40 -4.30
N LEU A 490 -33.36 -4.00 -3.56
CA LEU A 490 -32.81 -4.74 -2.43
C LEU A 490 -33.37 -4.17 -1.13
N ASP A 491 -34.17 -4.96 -0.43
CA ASP A 491 -34.66 -4.58 0.89
C ASP A 491 -33.65 -4.92 1.99
N GLU A 492 -33.95 -4.45 3.19
CA GLU A 492 -33.10 -4.66 4.37
C GLU A 492 -32.82 -6.14 4.65
N THR A 493 -33.75 -7.04 4.35
CA THR A 493 -33.55 -8.47 4.59
C THR A 493 -32.45 -9.06 3.72
N ILE A 494 -32.25 -8.53 2.51
CA ILE A 494 -31.15 -8.93 1.63
C ILE A 494 -29.88 -8.15 1.98
N ARG A 495 -29.99 -6.83 2.16
CA ARG A 495 -28.84 -5.95 2.40
C ARG A 495 -28.10 -6.28 3.69
N SER A 496 -28.82 -6.68 4.75
CA SER A 496 -28.26 -7.03 6.05
C SER A 496 -27.70 -8.46 6.12
N VAL A 497 -27.62 -9.19 5.00
CA VAL A 497 -27.00 -10.52 4.98
C VAL A 497 -25.49 -10.36 4.96
N ALA A 498 -24.81 -10.86 6.00
CA ALA A 498 -23.36 -10.96 6.03
C ALA A 498 -22.86 -11.94 4.96
N VAL A 499 -21.74 -11.62 4.31
CA VAL A 499 -21.05 -12.48 3.35
C VAL A 499 -19.85 -13.14 4.05
N PRO A 500 -20.02 -14.32 4.68
CA PRO A 500 -19.03 -14.87 5.59
C PRO A 500 -17.76 -15.27 4.85
N GLY A 501 -16.61 -15.02 5.48
CA GLY A 501 -15.31 -15.42 4.96
C GLY A 501 -14.90 -14.73 3.67
N LEU A 502 -15.60 -13.68 3.20
CA LEU A 502 -15.09 -12.80 2.15
C LEU A 502 -14.50 -11.57 2.84
N HIS A 503 -13.18 -11.52 2.97
CA HIS A 503 -12.52 -10.39 3.64
C HIS A 503 -12.17 -9.34 2.58
N VAL A 504 -12.79 -8.17 2.73
CA VAL A 504 -12.53 -7.00 1.91
C VAL A 504 -12.01 -5.92 2.84
N TYR A 505 -11.01 -5.17 2.37
CA TYR A 505 -10.56 -3.99 3.10
C TYR A 505 -11.68 -2.95 3.16
N SER A 506 -12.01 -2.44 4.35
CA SER A 506 -12.98 -1.36 4.53
C SER A 506 -12.60 -0.53 5.76
N PHE A 507 -12.23 0.74 5.57
CA PHE A 507 -11.87 1.69 6.64
C PHE A 507 -10.95 1.11 7.73
N GLY A 508 -9.85 0.46 7.33
CA GLY A 508 -8.90 -0.13 8.27
C GLY A 508 -9.28 -1.52 8.81
N ARG A 509 -10.51 -1.99 8.55
CA ARG A 509 -11.01 -3.31 8.97
C ARG A 509 -10.92 -4.32 7.83
N ARG A 510 -10.81 -5.59 8.22
CA ARG A 510 -10.73 -6.77 7.34
C ARG A 510 -11.70 -7.83 7.84
N GLU A 511 -12.98 -7.50 7.78
CA GLU A 511 -14.07 -8.31 8.32
C GLU A 511 -15.06 -8.68 7.21
N ALA A 512 -15.93 -9.64 7.50
CA ALA A 512 -17.04 -9.96 6.61
C ALA A 512 -18.00 -8.76 6.53
N LEU A 513 -18.23 -8.26 5.31
CA LEU A 513 -19.18 -7.19 5.04
C LEU A 513 -20.56 -7.76 4.69
N HIS A 514 -21.58 -6.92 4.79
CA HIS A 514 -22.93 -7.24 4.37
C HIS A 514 -23.13 -6.99 2.87
N VAL A 515 -24.16 -7.61 2.29
CA VAL A 515 -24.51 -7.44 0.87
C VAL A 515 -24.71 -5.97 0.51
N GLY A 516 -25.36 -5.18 1.37
CA GLY A 516 -25.56 -3.75 1.14
C GLY A 516 -24.23 -2.99 1.07
N GLU A 517 -23.33 -3.24 2.03
CA GLU A 517 -22.01 -2.60 2.09
C GLU A 517 -21.15 -2.94 0.86
N LEU A 518 -21.27 -4.17 0.33
CA LEU A 518 -20.51 -4.60 -0.85
C LEU A 518 -21.10 -4.05 -2.16
N LEU A 519 -22.42 -3.96 -2.30
CA LEU A 519 -23.03 -3.45 -3.52
C LEU A 519 -23.07 -1.91 -3.61
N PHE A 520 -23.01 -1.25 -2.46
CA PHE A 520 -23.02 0.21 -2.31
C PHE A 520 -21.78 0.65 -1.52
N TYR A 521 -20.63 0.13 -1.95
CA TYR A 521 -19.34 0.36 -1.30
C TYR A 521 -18.82 1.75 -1.64
N TRP A 522 -18.29 2.44 -0.65
CA TRP A 522 -17.57 3.71 -0.82
C TRP A 522 -16.38 3.74 0.14
N GLN A 523 -15.26 4.29 -0.33
CA GLN A 523 -14.04 4.44 0.42
C GLN A 523 -13.28 5.69 -0.01
N ASP A 524 -12.61 6.33 0.96
CA ASP A 524 -11.77 7.52 0.85
C ASP A 524 -10.49 7.35 0.04
#